data_AF-A0A1Y3TRP0-F1
#
_entry.id   AF-A0A1Y3TRP0-F1
#
_cell.length_a   1.000
_cell.length_b   1.000
_cell.length_c   1.000
_cell.angle_alpha   90.00
_cell.angle_beta   90.00
_cell.angle_gamma   90.00
#
_symmetry.space_group_name_H-M   'P 1'
#
loop_
_entity.id
_entity.type
_entity.pdbx_description
1 polymer ?
#
loop_
_entity_poly.entity_id
_entity_poly.type
_entity_poly.pdbx_seq_one_letter_code
_entity_poly.pdbx_strand_id
1 'polypeptide(L)'
;MGSYLDIIYCIILFAFTIYNAKVIYRNYKHGQSLGTGYSNVVDIFGTIFLLTGSIFITSYRVVIVPLILVALLYQLGLVLLKRHNKTNHSGDTFLFLQNELRKIQIRVWIMLGLLFVCIILTYG
;
A
#
# COMPACT_ATOMS: atom_id res chain seq x y z
N MET A 1 0.43 13.01 25.98
CA MET A 1 -0.76 12.32 25.42
C MET A 1 -0.60 11.86 23.96
N GLY A 2 0.58 12.00 23.32
CA GLY A 2 0.77 11.59 21.91
C GLY A 2 1.03 10.10 21.66
N SER A 3 1.83 9.41 22.51
CA SER A 3 2.38 8.09 22.11
C SER A 3 1.37 6.95 22.02
N TYR A 4 0.26 6.97 22.75
CA TYR A 4 -0.75 5.91 22.68
C TYR A 4 -1.57 5.97 21.38
N LEU A 5 -1.90 7.18 20.93
CA LEU A 5 -2.60 7.38 19.66
C LEU A 5 -1.70 6.97 18.49
N ASP A 6 -0.40 7.26 18.56
CA ASP A 6 0.56 6.86 17.55
C ASP A 6 0.68 5.32 17.43
N ILE A 7 0.67 4.60 18.57
CA ILE A 7 0.72 3.13 18.59
C ILE A 7 -0.55 2.54 17.98
N ILE A 8 -1.73 3.03 18.39
CA ILE A 8 -3.02 2.59 17.83
C ILE A 8 -3.06 2.85 16.32
N TYR A 9 -2.57 4.01 15.89
CA TYR A 9 -2.46 4.36 14.48
C TYR A 9 -1.60 3.36 13.71
N CYS A 10 -0.40 3.03 14.23
CA CYS A 10 0.49 2.03 13.60
C CYS A 10 -0.15 0.65 13.50
N ILE A 11 -0.88 0.20 14.54
CA ILE A 11 -1.56 -1.09 14.55
C ILE A 11 -2.64 -1.13 13.46
N ILE A 12 -3.46 -0.08 13.35
CA ILE A 12 -4.51 -0.01 12.33
C ILE A 12 -3.89 0.03 10.93
N LEU A 13 -2.83 0.81 10.72
CA LEU A 13 -2.11 0.87 9.44
C LEU A 13 -1.58 -0.51 9.03
N PHE A 14 -1.02 -1.26 9.98
CA PHE A 14 -0.49 -2.60 9.73
C PHE A 14 -1.60 -3.61 9.41
N ALA A 15 -2.68 -3.62 10.21
CA ALA A 15 -3.84 -4.47 9.97
C ALA A 15 -4.46 -4.21 8.61
N PHE A 16 -4.55 -2.93 8.23
CA PHE A 16 -5.06 -2.50 6.93
C PHE A 16 -4.20 -3.00 5.78
N THR A 17 -2.88 -2.86 5.89
CA THR A 17 -1.92 -3.35 4.90
C THR A 17 -2.06 -4.86 4.68
N ILE A 18 -2.15 -5.63 5.77
CA ILE A 18 -2.35 -7.09 5.71
C ILE A 18 -3.66 -7.43 4.99
N TYR A 19 -4.75 -6.75 5.35
CA TYR A 19 -6.04 -6.99 4.72
C TYR A 19 -6.00 -6.69 3.22
N ASN A 20 -5.38 -5.58 2.83
CA ASN A 20 -5.20 -5.19 1.44
C ASN A 20 -4.40 -6.24 0.64
N ALA A 21 -3.28 -6.69 1.20
CA ALA A 21 -2.48 -7.76 0.60
C ALA A 21 -3.28 -9.07 0.41
N LYS A 22 -4.13 -9.42 1.38
CA LYS A 22 -5.01 -10.60 1.30
C LYS A 22 -6.04 -10.48 0.18
N VAL A 23 -6.65 -9.31 0.01
CA VAL A 23 -7.62 -9.05 -1.07
C VAL A 23 -6.93 -9.12 -2.45
N ILE A 24 -5.77 -8.49 -2.59
CA ILE A 24 -4.98 -8.52 -3.83
C ILE A 24 -4.59 -9.96 -4.19
N TYR A 25 -4.10 -10.73 -3.22
CA TYR A 25 -3.74 -12.13 -3.46
C TYR A 25 -4.95 -12.98 -3.85
N ARG A 26 -6.11 -12.75 -3.21
CA ARG A 26 -7.35 -13.42 -3.59
C ARG A 26 -7.73 -13.11 -5.04
N ASN A 27 -7.75 -11.83 -5.42
CA ASN A 27 -8.12 -11.41 -6.78
C ASN A 27 -7.13 -11.97 -7.81
N TYR A 28 -5.84 -11.93 -7.49
CA TYR A 28 -4.77 -12.53 -8.29
C TYR A 28 -5.00 -14.03 -8.54
N LYS A 29 -5.34 -14.80 -7.49
CA LYS A 29 -5.61 -16.25 -7.62
C LYS A 29 -6.81 -16.56 -8.52
N HIS A 30 -7.78 -15.65 -8.61
CA HIS A 30 -8.97 -15.80 -9.44
C HIS A 30 -8.82 -15.19 -10.84
N GLY A 31 -7.64 -14.63 -11.18
CA GLY A 31 -7.42 -13.95 -12.46
C GLY A 31 -8.26 -12.68 -12.64
N GLN A 32 -8.76 -12.11 -11.55
CA GLN A 32 -9.59 -10.90 -11.56
C GLN A 32 -8.73 -9.64 -11.49
N SER A 33 -9.31 -8.47 -11.78
CA SER A 33 -8.59 -7.20 -11.58
C SER A 33 -8.17 -7.09 -10.12
N LEU A 34 -6.93 -6.68 -9.90
CA LEU A 34 -6.42 -6.49 -8.55
C LEU A 34 -7.21 -5.40 -7.82
N GLY A 35 -7.76 -4.45 -8.59
CA GLY A 35 -8.66 -3.38 -8.15
C GLY A 35 -10.14 -3.75 -7.99
N THR A 36 -10.58 -4.95 -8.43
CA THR A 36 -12.01 -5.28 -8.39
C THR A 36 -12.55 -5.52 -6.98
N GLY A 37 -13.73 -4.96 -6.71
CA GLY A 37 -14.47 -5.12 -5.46
C GLY A 37 -13.89 -4.31 -4.30
N TYR A 38 -13.60 -5.00 -3.19
CA TYR A 38 -13.16 -4.40 -1.92
C TYR A 38 -11.83 -3.62 -2.01
N SER A 39 -11.02 -3.81 -3.06
CA SER A 39 -9.76 -3.08 -3.23
C SER A 39 -9.96 -1.57 -3.36
N ASN A 40 -10.99 -1.08 -4.04
CA ASN A 40 -11.27 0.36 -4.12
C ASN A 40 -11.68 0.95 -2.77
N VAL A 41 -12.43 0.20 -1.96
CA VAL A 41 -12.83 0.61 -0.62
C VAL A 41 -11.60 0.70 0.28
N VAL A 42 -10.70 -0.28 0.19
CA VAL A 42 -9.45 -0.28 0.97
C VAL A 42 -8.47 0.79 0.43
N ASP A 43 -8.45 1.14 -0.85
CA ASP A 43 -7.67 2.31 -1.30
C ASP A 43 -8.23 3.63 -0.73
N ILE A 44 -9.56 3.80 -0.71
CA ILE A 44 -10.21 5.01 -0.18
C ILE A 44 -10.00 5.14 1.33
N PHE A 45 -10.26 4.07 2.10
CA PHE A 45 -10.06 4.08 3.54
C PHE A 45 -8.58 4.25 3.92
N GLY A 46 -7.66 3.68 3.13
CA GLY A 46 -6.22 3.86 3.33
C GLY A 46 -5.78 5.31 3.10
N THR A 47 -6.33 5.95 2.07
CA THR A 47 -6.08 7.37 1.76
C THR A 47 -6.61 8.29 2.86
N ILE A 48 -7.83 8.04 3.35
CA ILE A 48 -8.42 8.79 4.46
C ILE A 48 -7.60 8.60 5.74
N PHE A 49 -7.11 7.38 6.00
CA PHE A 49 -6.31 7.05 7.18
C PHE A 49 -4.91 7.68 7.13
N LEU A 50 -4.30 7.77 5.95
CA LEU A 50 -3.06 8.52 5.73
C LEU A 50 -3.24 10.02 5.99
N LEU A 51 -4.34 10.60 5.47
CA LEU A 51 -4.66 12.02 5.65
C LEU A 51 -4.96 12.36 7.12
N THR A 52 -5.76 11.55 7.81
CA THR A 52 -6.06 11.76 9.23
C THR A 52 -4.83 11.55 10.11
N GLY A 53 -3.99 10.56 9.84
CA GLY A 53 -2.70 10.40 10.51
C GLY A 53 -1.78 11.62 10.38
N SER A 54 -1.76 12.25 9.20
CA SER A 54 -0.95 13.46 8.99
C SER A 54 -1.42 14.69 9.77
N ILE A 55 -2.71 14.76 10.14
CA ILE A 55 -3.32 15.89 10.86
C ILE A 55 -3.15 15.74 12.39
N PHE A 56 -3.23 14.53 12.92
CA PHE A 56 -3.28 14.29 14.36
C PHE A 56 -1.92 13.98 15.00
N ILE A 57 -0.87 13.73 14.23
CA ILE A 57 0.37 13.19 14.79
C ILE A 57 1.44 14.27 15.00
N THR A 58 1.82 14.44 16.26
CA THR A 58 2.77 15.43 16.77
C THR A 58 4.25 15.11 16.52
N SER A 59 4.60 13.90 16.05
CA SER A 59 6.00 13.50 15.82
C SER A 59 6.18 12.70 14.53
N TYR A 60 6.89 13.29 13.57
CA TYR A 60 7.11 12.74 12.23
C TYR A 60 7.81 11.36 12.23
N ARG A 61 8.71 11.12 13.19
CA ARG A 61 9.49 9.87 13.26
C ARG A 61 8.61 8.64 13.53
N VAL A 62 7.53 8.83 14.29
CA VAL A 62 6.64 7.73 14.70
C VAL A 62 5.71 7.30 13.54
N VAL A 63 5.57 8.15 12.51
CA VAL A 63 4.63 7.92 11.39
C VAL A 63 5.36 7.56 10.12
N ILE A 64 6.43 8.29 9.81
CA ILE A 64 7.18 8.13 8.56
C ILE A 64 7.91 6.80 8.55
N VAL A 65 8.52 6.39 9.67
CA VAL A 65 9.26 5.12 9.73
C VAL A 65 8.33 3.92 9.48
N PRO A 66 7.18 3.78 10.15
CA PRO A 66 6.22 2.72 9.83
C PRO A 66 5.65 2.80 8.42
N LEU A 67 5.38 4.01 7.90
CA LEU A 67 4.87 4.17 6.53
C LEU A 67 5.86 3.72 5.46
N ILE A 68 7.13 4.12 5.59
CA ILE A 68 8.19 3.68 4.69
C ILE A 68 8.33 2.16 4.78
N LEU A 69 8.35 1.61 6.00
CA LEU A 69 8.44 0.16 6.20
C LEU A 69 7.28 -0.59 5.54
N VAL A 70 6.05 -0.14 5.75
CA VAL A 70 4.84 -0.70 5.14
C VAL A 70 4.92 -0.64 3.61
N ALA A 71 5.31 0.51 3.05
CA ALA A 71 5.43 0.67 1.61
C ALA A 71 6.51 -0.24 0.99
N LEU A 72 7.65 -0.40 1.67
CA LEU A 72 8.71 -1.32 1.26
C LEU A 72 8.25 -2.78 1.29
N LEU A 73 7.59 -3.20 2.38
CA LEU A 73 7.03 -4.56 2.50
C LEU A 73 5.98 -4.83 1.41
N TYR A 74 5.12 -3.85 1.16
CA TYR A 74 4.11 -3.92 0.11
C TYR A 74 4.74 -4.05 -1.27
N GLN A 75 5.80 -3.28 -1.57
CA GLN A 75 6.55 -3.44 -2.82
C GLN A 75 7.21 -4.79 -2.97
N LEU A 76 7.80 -5.31 -1.90
CA LEU A 76 8.39 -6.64 -1.89
C LEU A 76 7.31 -7.70 -2.22
N GLY A 77 6.11 -7.56 -1.65
CA GLY A 77 4.95 -8.37 -1.99
C GLY A 77 4.58 -8.31 -3.49
N LEU A 78 4.54 -7.11 -4.08
CA LEU A 78 4.26 -6.93 -5.52
C LEU A 78 5.33 -7.57 -6.41
N VAL A 79 6.61 -7.46 -6.05
CA VAL A 79 7.71 -8.10 -6.77
C VAL A 79 7.59 -9.62 -6.72
N LEU A 80 7.27 -10.18 -5.56
CA LEU A 80 7.01 -11.62 -5.40
C LEU A 80 5.81 -12.07 -6.24
N LEU A 81 4.71 -11.32 -6.23
CA LEU A 81 3.53 -11.61 -7.05
C LEU A 81 3.86 -11.56 -8.55
N LYS A 82 4.66 -10.59 -9.00
CA LYS A 82 5.10 -10.47 -10.40
C LYS A 82 5.95 -11.68 -10.82
N ARG A 83 6.85 -12.13 -9.94
CA ARG A 83 7.64 -13.34 -10.18
C ARG A 83 6.75 -14.58 -10.24
N HIS A 84 5.78 -14.69 -9.33
CA HIS A 84 4.82 -15.78 -9.29
C HIS A 84 3.88 -15.78 -10.52
N ASN A 85 3.51 -14.60 -11.04
CA ASN A 85 2.73 -14.47 -12.27
C ASN A 85 3.48 -15.02 -13.48
N LYS A 86 4.78 -14.73 -13.57
CA LYS A 86 5.64 -15.22 -14.64
C LYS A 86 5.76 -16.76 -14.68
N THR A 87 5.62 -17.42 -13.53
CA THR A 87 5.75 -18.88 -13.43
C THR A 87 4.42 -19.62 -13.53
N ASN A 88 3.29 -18.99 -13.17
CA ASN A 88 2.01 -19.69 -12.99
C ASN A 88 0.91 -19.29 -13.98
N HIS A 89 1.08 -18.21 -14.74
CA HIS A 89 0.11 -17.77 -15.74
C HIS A 89 0.79 -17.59 -17.11
N SER A 90 0.02 -17.79 -18.19
CA SER A 90 0.45 -17.61 -19.58
C SER A 90 -0.64 -16.91 -20.40
N GLY A 91 -0.28 -16.46 -21.61
CA GLY A 91 -1.23 -15.82 -22.54
C GLY A 91 -1.83 -14.51 -22.01
N ASP A 92 -3.12 -14.30 -22.29
CA ASP A 92 -3.82 -13.05 -21.99
C ASP A 92 -3.95 -12.79 -20.48
N THR A 93 -4.15 -13.84 -19.69
CA THR A 93 -4.24 -13.74 -18.22
C THR A 93 -2.94 -13.24 -17.61
N PHE A 94 -1.80 -13.70 -18.13
CA PHE A 94 -0.49 -13.21 -17.71
C PHE A 94 -0.34 -11.71 -18.01
N LEU A 95 -0.61 -11.30 -19.26
CA LEU A 95 -0.48 -9.89 -19.69
C LEU A 95 -1.41 -8.97 -18.89
N PHE A 96 -2.64 -9.40 -18.64
CA PHE A 96 -3.61 -8.68 -17.83
C PHE A 96 -3.11 -8.45 -16.39
N LEU A 97 -2.74 -9.53 -15.68
CA LEU A 97 -2.26 -9.44 -14.30
C LEU A 97 -0.93 -8.68 -14.20
N GLN A 98 -0.05 -8.81 -15.20
CA GLN A 98 1.21 -8.07 -15.29
C GLN A 98 0.96 -6.56 -15.38
N ASN A 99 -0.02 -6.14 -16.18
CA ASN A 99 -0.41 -4.73 -16.32
C ASN A 99 -1.05 -4.19 -15.04
N GLU A 100 -1.91 -4.96 -14.38
CA GLU A 100 -2.52 -4.56 -13.10
C GLU A 100 -1.45 -4.38 -12.00
N LEU A 101 -0.51 -5.33 -11.88
CA LEU A 101 0.61 -5.22 -10.95
C LEU A 101 1.46 -3.98 -11.22
N ARG A 102 1.75 -3.68 -12.49
CA ARG A 102 2.51 -2.50 -12.89
C ARG A 102 1.78 -1.20 -12.53
N LYS A 103 0.47 -1.12 -12.74
CA LYS A 103 -0.34 0.06 -12.36
C LYS A 103 -0.27 0.32 -10.86
N ILE A 104 -0.47 -0.72 -10.04
CA ILE A 104 -0.39 -0.59 -8.57
C ILE A 104 1.03 -0.16 -8.16
N GLN A 105 2.05 -0.77 -8.76
CA GLN A 105 3.45 -0.44 -8.45
C GLN A 105 3.74 1.04 -8.72
N ILE A 106 3.30 1.58 -9.87
CA ILE A 106 3.44 3.01 -10.22
C ILE A 106 2.71 3.90 -9.21
N ARG A 107 1.47 3.56 -8.81
CA ARG A 107 0.71 4.35 -7.82
C ARG A 107 1.44 4.43 -6.48
N VAL A 108 2.00 3.32 -6.00
CA VAL A 108 2.77 3.30 -4.75
C VAL A 108 4.02 4.20 -4.86
N TRP A 109 4.72 4.17 -5.99
CA TRP A 109 5.86 5.06 -6.22
C TRP A 109 5.46 6.54 -6.22
N ILE A 110 4.33 6.89 -6.84
CA ILE A 110 3.79 8.26 -6.83
C ILE A 110 3.45 8.67 -5.40
N MET A 111 2.76 7.82 -4.62
CA MET A 111 2.42 8.11 -3.22
C MET A 111 3.67 8.28 -2.34
N LEU A 112 4.69 7.44 -2.51
CA LEU A 112 5.96 7.58 -1.81
C LEU A 112 6.70 8.87 -2.19
N GLY A 113 6.71 9.23 -3.48
CA GLY A 113 7.30 10.49 -3.95
C GLY A 113 6.61 11.71 -3.35
N LEU A 114 5.27 11.73 -3.35
CA LEU A 114 4.47 12.78 -2.71
C LEU A 114 4.73 12.86 -1.20
N LEU A 115 4.77 11.72 -0.51
CA LEU A 115 5.10 11.66 0.90
C LEU A 115 6.48 12.27 1.17
N PHE A 116 7.49 11.95 0.35
CA PHE A 116 8.83 12.50 0.48
C PHE A 116 8.86 14.03 0.28
N VAL A 117 8.13 14.55 -0.72
CA VAL A 117 7.99 15.99 -0.96
C VAL A 117 7.33 16.68 0.25
N CYS A 118 6.25 16.12 0.79
CA CYS A 118 5.59 16.66 1.98
C CYS A 118 6.51 16.70 3.19
N ILE A 119 7.35 15.67 3.38
CA ILE A 119 8.35 15.63 4.46
C ILE A 119 9.36 16.77 4.30
N ILE A 120 9.90 16.97 3.08
CA ILE A 120 10.83 18.06 2.81
C ILE A 120 10.17 19.42 3.05
N LEU A 121 8.96 19.66 2.56
CA LEU A 121 8.30 20.96 2.70
C LEU A 121 7.92 21.29 4.14
N THR A 122 7.69 20.28 4.97
CA THR A 122 7.25 20.48 6.36
C THR A 122 8.43 20.54 7.34
N TYR A 123 9.56 19.89 7.02
CA TYR A 123 10.66 19.68 7.96
C TYR A 123 12.07 19.98 7.41
N GLY A 124 12.21 20.24 6.11
CA GLY A 124 13.45 20.69 5.48
C GLY A 124 13.57 22.20 5.47
#